data_AF-A0A117KHB9-F1
#
_entry.id   AF-A0A117KHB9-F1
#
_cell.length_a   1.000
_cell.length_b   1.000
_cell.length_c   1.000
_cell.angle_alpha   90.00
_cell.angle_beta   90.00
_cell.angle_gamma   90.00
#
_symmetry.space_group_name_H-M   'P 1'
#
loop_
_entity.id
_entity.type
_entity.pdbx_description
1 polymer ?
#
loop_
_entity_poly.entity_id
_entity_poly.type
_entity_poly.pdbx_seq_one_letter_code
_entity_poly.pdbx_strand_id
1 'polypeptide(L)'
;MQQAVSTLDIVTCISNEYERQDQRLNDNYQQLRSQLSSERRDQLLTAQRAWITYKEANCDFYADPEGGTMARINANSCLLSETTKRADELKSLMQPY
;
A
#
# COMPACT_ATOMS: atom_id res chain seq x y z
N MET A 1 -14.32 -31.48 -3.21
CA MET A 1 -15.25 -30.32 -3.13
C MET A 1 -14.39 -29.07 -3.14
N GLN A 2 -14.54 -28.20 -4.14
CA GLN A 2 -13.95 -26.85 -4.09
C GLN A 2 -14.67 -26.08 -2.98
N GLN A 3 -13.93 -25.59 -1.98
CA GLN A 3 -14.50 -24.73 -0.95
C GLN A 3 -14.98 -23.43 -1.60
N ALA A 4 -16.22 -23.03 -1.33
CA ALA A 4 -16.71 -21.71 -1.72
C ALA A 4 -15.97 -20.66 -0.89
N VAL A 5 -15.21 -19.79 -1.55
CA VAL A 5 -14.51 -18.67 -0.91
C VAL A 5 -15.53 -17.58 -0.61
N SER A 6 -15.68 -17.18 0.66
CA SER A 6 -16.57 -16.08 1.04
C SER A 6 -15.94 -14.72 0.77
N THR A 7 -16.75 -13.66 0.67
CA THR A 7 -16.22 -12.29 0.62
C THR A 7 -15.38 -11.95 1.86
N LEU A 8 -15.71 -12.51 3.02
CA LEU A 8 -14.92 -12.35 4.23
C LEU A 8 -13.52 -12.97 4.08
N ASP A 9 -13.44 -14.17 3.48
CA ASP A 9 -12.16 -14.84 3.23
C ASP A 9 -11.30 -14.03 2.24
N ILE A 10 -11.93 -13.47 1.19
CA ILE A 10 -11.25 -12.60 0.22
C ILE A 10 -10.68 -11.36 0.92
N VAL A 11 -11.50 -10.65 1.68
CA VAL A 11 -11.05 -9.44 2.40
C VAL A 11 -9.94 -9.78 3.39
N THR A 12 -10.07 -10.90 4.12
CA THR A 12 -9.03 -11.35 5.07
C THR A 12 -7.71 -11.65 4.36
N CYS A 13 -7.76 -12.31 3.20
CA CYS A 13 -6.56 -12.55 2.39
C CYS A 13 -5.89 -11.24 1.94
N ILE A 14 -6.69 -10.29 1.47
CA ILE A 14 -6.19 -8.97 1.05
C ILE A 14 -5.58 -8.21 2.23
N SER A 15 -6.22 -8.22 3.41
CA SER A 15 -5.70 -7.55 4.60
C SER A 15 -4.37 -8.16 5.07
N ASN A 16 -4.27 -9.49 5.10
CA ASN A 16 -3.02 -10.17 5.46
C ASN A 16 -1.89 -9.85 4.48
N GLU A 17 -2.20 -9.77 3.18
CA GLU A 17 -1.21 -9.40 2.18
C GLU A 17 -0.86 -7.91 2.27
N TYR A 18 -1.85 -7.04 2.53
CA TYR A 18 -1.60 -5.62 2.77
C TYR A 18 -0.63 -5.40 3.92
N GLU A 19 -0.80 -6.09 5.05
CA GLU A 19 0.12 -6.00 6.20
C GLU A 19 1.55 -6.40 5.83
N ARG A 20 1.72 -7.48 5.06
CA ARG A 20 3.04 -7.91 4.56
C ARG A 20 3.67 -6.86 3.65
N GLN A 21 2.89 -6.27 2.76
CA GLN A 21 3.36 -5.24 1.84
C GLN A 21 3.66 -3.92 2.56
N ASP A 22 2.90 -3.59 3.61
CA ASP A 22 3.15 -2.41 4.45
C ASP A 22 4.43 -2.56 5.27
N GLN A 23 4.68 -3.75 5.83
CA GLN A 23 5.96 -4.05 6.47
C GLN A 23 7.12 -3.87 5.48
N ARG A 24 7.01 -4.46 4.28
CA ARG A 24 8.01 -4.33 3.20
C ARG A 24 8.25 -2.87 2.81
N LEU A 25 7.19 -2.08 2.71
CA LEU A 25 7.25 -0.64 2.43
C LEU A 25 8.06 0.09 3.51
N ASN A 26 7.73 -0.15 4.78
CA ASN A 26 8.40 0.50 5.90
C ASN A 26 9.88 0.13 5.98
N ASP A 27 10.22 -1.15 5.76
CA ASP A 27 11.61 -1.61 5.71
C ASP A 27 12.40 -0.90 4.59
N ASN A 28 11.84 -0.87 3.37
CA ASN A 28 12.45 -0.17 2.24
C ASN A 28 12.58 1.34 2.50
N TYR A 29 11.58 1.96 3.13
CA TYR A 29 11.62 3.38 3.48
C TYR A 29 12.75 3.69 4.46
N GLN A 30 12.92 2.89 5.52
CA GLN A 30 14.01 3.09 6.49
C GLN A 30 15.38 2.82 5.85
N GLN A 31 15.49 1.78 5.03
CA GLN A 31 16.73 1.45 4.33
C GLN A 31 17.13 2.53 3.32
N LEU A 32 16.18 3.09 2.57
CA LEU A 32 16.45 4.20 1.66
C LEU A 32 16.86 5.45 2.44
N ARG A 33 16.14 5.79 3.53
CA ARG A 33 16.46 6.95 4.36
C ARG A 33 17.87 6.90 4.94
N SER A 34 18.36 5.72 5.35
CA SER A 34 19.70 5.62 5.93
C SER A 34 20.81 6.00 4.95
N GLN A 35 20.59 5.80 3.64
CA GLN A 35 21.54 6.07 2.56
C GLN A 35 21.49 7.52 2.05
N LEU A 36 20.45 8.29 2.40
CA LEU A 36 20.24 9.65 1.91
C LEU A 36 20.90 10.72 2.80
N SER A 37 21.26 11.85 2.20
CA SER A 37 21.62 13.08 2.93
C SER A 37 20.42 13.63 3.71
N SER A 38 20.65 14.55 4.66
CA SER A 38 19.56 15.13 5.46
C SER A 38 18.48 15.77 4.59
N GLU A 39 18.87 16.61 3.63
CA GLU A 39 17.92 17.28 2.72
C GLU A 39 17.09 16.28 1.91
N ARG A 40 17.73 15.21 1.40
CA ARG A 40 17.03 14.17 0.64
C ARG A 40 16.10 13.33 1.53
N ARG A 41 16.42 13.14 2.81
CA ARG A 41 15.52 12.48 3.78
C ARG A 41 14.25 13.29 4.01
N ASP A 42 14.35 14.62 4.09
CA ASP A 42 13.19 15.50 4.28
C ASP A 42 12.28 15.54 3.05
N GLN A 43 12.88 15.54 1.86
CA GLN A 43 12.15 15.41 0.59
C GLN A 43 11.42 14.06 0.50
N LEU A 44 12.08 12.95 0.87
CA LEU A 44 11.46 11.63 0.88
C LEU A 44 10.32 11.54 1.90
N LEU A 45 10.49 12.11 3.11
CA LEU A 45 9.43 12.16 4.12
C LEU A 45 8.21 12.93 3.61
N THR A 46 8.43 14.06 2.94
CA THR A 46 7.36 14.87 2.35
C THR A 46 6.61 14.07 1.28
N ALA A 47 7.34 13.41 0.37
CA ALA A 47 6.74 12.55 -0.66
C ALA A 47 5.95 11.38 -0.05
N GLN A 48 6.48 10.75 1.00
CA GLN A 48 5.83 9.64 1.68
C GLN A 48 4.51 10.05 2.34
N ARG A 49 4.46 11.21 3.01
CA ARG A 49 3.24 11.74 3.63
C ARG A 49 2.18 12.12 2.59
N ALA A 50 2.60 12.74 1.49
CA ALA A 50 1.70 13.06 0.39
C ALA A 50 1.12 11.79 -0.24
N TRP A 51 1.94 10.76 -0.42
CA TRP A 51 1.48 9.45 -0.90
C TRP A 51 0.47 8.81 0.06
N ILE A 52 0.67 8.86 1.38
CA ILE A 52 -0.30 8.33 2.35
C ILE A 52 -1.65 9.02 2.19
N THR A 53 -1.65 10.36 2.13
CA THR A 53 -2.88 11.16 1.96
C THR A 53 -3.58 10.81 0.65
N TYR A 54 -2.83 10.68 -0.45
CA TYR A 54 -3.36 10.24 -1.73
C TYR A 54 -3.95 8.82 -1.66
N LYS A 55 -3.21 7.87 -1.09
CA LYS A 55 -3.65 6.46 -0.97
C LYS A 55 -4.98 6.38 -0.24
N GLU A 56 -5.10 7.04 0.91
CA GLU A 56 -6.32 7.04 1.72
C GLU A 56 -7.48 7.64 0.93
N ALA A 57 -7.33 8.87 0.43
CA ALA A 57 -8.39 9.54 -0.32
C ALA A 57 -8.81 8.78 -1.60
N ASN A 58 -7.84 8.23 -2.33
CA ASN A 58 -8.08 7.49 -3.54
C ASN A 58 -8.77 6.14 -3.25
N CYS A 59 -8.34 5.41 -2.22
CA CYS A 59 -8.91 4.10 -1.91
C CYS A 59 -10.27 4.19 -1.22
N ASP A 60 -10.54 5.26 -0.45
CA ASP A 60 -11.85 5.54 0.14
C ASP A 60 -12.92 5.77 -0.92
N PHE A 61 -12.57 6.34 -2.08
CA PHE A 61 -13.50 6.50 -3.20
C PHE A 61 -14.08 5.16 -3.71
N TYR A 62 -13.31 4.07 -3.62
CA TYR A 62 -13.79 2.74 -4.03
C TYR A 62 -14.73 2.09 -3.02
N ALA A 63 -14.84 2.62 -1.79
CA ALA A 63 -15.75 2.16 -0.76
C ALA A 63 -17.17 2.75 -0.95
N ASP A 64 -17.70 2.63 -2.17
CA ASP A 64 -19.04 3.09 -2.54
C ASP A 64 -20.12 2.48 -1.61
N PRO A 65 -20.88 3.31 -0.87
CA PRO A 65 -21.98 2.85 -0.01
C PRO A 65 -23.05 2.04 -0.75
N GLU A 66 -23.24 2.27 -2.05
CA GLU A 66 -24.21 1.57 -2.89
C GLU A 66 -23.62 0.32 -3.57
N GLY A 67 -22.29 0.12 -3.50
CA GLY A 67 -21.57 -0.95 -4.20
C GLY A 67 -21.55 -2.31 -3.47
N GLY A 68 -22.24 -2.42 -2.32
CA GLY A 68 -22.35 -3.66 -1.56
C GLY A 68 -21.00 -4.25 -1.12
N THR A 69 -20.91 -5.58 -1.04
CA THR A 69 -19.67 -6.25 -0.59
C THR A 69 -18.51 -6.13 -1.57
N MET A 70 -18.79 -5.88 -2.85
CA MET A 70 -17.75 -5.65 -3.87
C MET A 70 -17.02 -4.33 -3.66
N ALA A 71 -17.70 -3.26 -3.23
CA ALA A 71 -17.04 -2.00 -2.87
C ALA A 71 -15.97 -2.20 -1.77
N ARG A 72 -16.26 -3.05 -0.78
CA ARG A 72 -15.28 -3.41 0.26
C ARG A 72 -14.07 -4.13 -0.32
N ILE A 73 -14.27 -5.09 -1.24
CA ILE A 73 -13.16 -5.79 -1.90
C ILE A 73 -12.33 -4.79 -2.72
N ASN A 74 -12.97 -3.88 -3.44
CA ASN A 74 -12.30 -2.89 -4.29
C ASN A 74 -11.45 -1.93 -3.47
N ALA A 75 -11.98 -1.37 -2.38
CA ALA A 75 -11.23 -0.49 -1.49
C ALA A 75 -10.01 -1.18 -0.87
N ASN A 76 -10.17 -2.41 -0.36
CA ASN A 76 -9.05 -3.18 0.18
C ASN A 76 -8.01 -3.55 -0.90
N SER A 77 -8.46 -3.89 -2.10
CA SER A 77 -7.57 -4.17 -3.24
C SER A 77 -6.79 -2.94 -3.68
N CYS A 78 -7.41 -1.75 -3.63
CA CYS A 78 -6.74 -0.48 -3.89
C CYS A 78 -5.60 -0.25 -2.88
N LEU A 79 -5.89 -0.40 -1.58
CA LEU A 79 -4.89 -0.24 -0.52
C LEU A 79 -3.69 -1.16 -0.73
N LEU A 80 -3.96 -2.44 -1.02
CA LEU A 80 -2.92 -3.43 -1.31
C LEU A 80 -2.08 -3.04 -2.54
N SER A 81 -2.74 -2.65 -3.64
CA SER A 81 -2.05 -2.29 -4.89
C SER A 81 -1.14 -1.09 -4.70
N GLU A 82 -1.65 -0.03 -4.08
CA GLU A 82 -0.88 1.20 -3.84
C GLU A 82 0.30 0.97 -2.89
N THR A 83 0.11 0.20 -1.80
CA THR A 83 1.19 -0.16 -0.88
C THR A 83 2.26 -1.02 -1.58
N THR A 84 1.84 -1.98 -2.42
CA THR A 84 2.77 -2.83 -3.20
C THR A 84 3.63 -1.99 -4.12
N LYS A 85 3.00 -1.13 -4.94
CA LYS A 85 3.70 -0.24 -5.88
C LYS A 85 4.68 0.68 -5.15
N ARG A 86 4.27 1.25 -4.02
CA ARG A 86 5.14 2.15 -3.24
C ARG A 86 6.32 1.40 -2.65
N ALA A 87 6.13 0.18 -2.15
CA ALA A 87 7.22 -0.65 -1.69
C ALA A 87 8.23 -0.95 -2.81
N ASP A 88 7.75 -1.25 -4.03
CA ASP A 88 8.60 -1.50 -5.20
C ASP A 88 9.35 -0.24 -5.64
N GLU A 89 8.68 0.91 -5.68
CA GLU A 89 9.29 2.21 -5.97
C GLU A 89 10.43 2.52 -4.99
N LEU A 90 10.18 2.43 -3.68
CA LEU A 90 11.19 2.66 -2.65
C LEU A 90 12.38 1.71 -2.78
N LYS A 91 12.13 0.45 -3.16
CA LYS A 91 13.20 -0.52 -3.44
C LYS A 91 14.03 -0.11 -4.66
N SER A 92 13.38 0.33 -5.72
CA SER A 92 14.06 0.74 -6.96
C SER A 92 14.96 1.95 -6.76
N LEU A 93 14.55 2.90 -5.92
CA LEU A 93 15.33 4.10 -5.57
C LEU A 93 16.63 3.80 -4.81
N MET A 94 16.78 2.60 -4.26
CA MET A 94 18.02 2.16 -3.59
C MET A 94 19.03 1.52 -4.56
N GLN A 95 18.62 1.16 -5.77
CA GLN A 95 19.52 0.52 -6.74
C GLN A 95 20.21 1.59 -7.60
N PRO A 96 21.54 1.51 -7.80
CA PRO A 96 22.20 2.33 -8.82
C PRO A 96 21.69 1.92 -10.21
N TYR A 97 21.53 2.91 -11.09
CA TYR A 97 21.12 2.72 -12.50
C TYR A 97 22.09 1.83 -13.28
#